data_AF-A0A3A1URT0-F1
#
_entry.id   AF-A0A3A1URT0-F1
#
_cell.length_a   1.000
_cell.length_b   1.000
_cell.length_c   1.000
_cell.angle_alpha   90.00
_cell.angle_beta   90.00
_cell.angle_gamma   90.00
#
_symmetry.space_group_name_H-M   'P 1'
#
loop_
_entity.id
_entity.type
_entity.pdbx_description
1 polymer ?
#
loop_
_entity_poly.entity_id
_entity_poly.type
_entity_poly.pdbx_seq_one_letter_code
_entity_poly.pdbx_strand_id
1 'polypeptide(L)'
;MRNTFVIFLLILILMSACSKEKEFVPETYYHYSGEMISLINQHGNEYAEKDGILYTLMLLKFRPQEPGFEKFLEQYSQHPGKEGHVVLTKRTKIYEQDNDSSKTTIPISTLMAAVKPVFSEDYPDIEMWVAPFKANPYDVEAIEVILKR
;
A
#
# COMPACT_ATOMS: atom_id res chain seq x y z
N MET A 1 -55.22 -28.25 6.95
CA MET A 1 -54.72 -26.92 6.53
C MET A 1 -53.87 -26.19 7.59
N ARG A 2 -53.78 -26.64 8.86
CA ARG A 2 -53.01 -25.96 9.91
C ARG A 2 -51.48 -26.20 9.86
N ASN A 3 -51.03 -27.32 9.32
CA ASN A 3 -49.60 -27.69 9.30
C ASN A 3 -48.80 -27.02 8.16
N THR A 4 -49.46 -26.62 7.07
CA THR A 4 -48.80 -25.96 5.93
C THR A 4 -48.33 -24.54 6.27
N PHE A 5 -49.04 -23.87 7.19
CA PHE A 5 -48.74 -22.50 7.62
C PHE A 5 -47.44 -22.41 8.45
N VAL A 6 -47.16 -23.45 9.25
CA VAL A 6 -45.97 -23.51 10.12
C VAL A 6 -44.70 -23.64 9.28
N ILE A 7 -44.75 -24.43 8.21
CA ILE A 7 -43.61 -24.64 7.30
C ILE A 7 -43.25 -23.35 6.56
N PHE A 8 -44.26 -22.59 6.13
CA PHE A 8 -44.04 -21.32 5.43
C PHE A 8 -43.42 -20.26 6.35
N LEU A 9 -43.83 -20.23 7.63
CA LEU A 9 -43.26 -19.36 8.65
C LEU A 9 -41.78 -19.71 8.95
N LEU A 10 -41.44 -20.99 8.96
CA LEU A 10 -40.08 -21.47 9.22
C LEU A 10 -39.11 -21.17 8.06
N ILE A 11 -39.60 -21.24 6.82
CA ILE A 11 -38.84 -20.88 5.61
C ILE A 11 -38.55 -19.37 5.58
N LEU A 12 -39.49 -18.53 6.01
CA LEU A 12 -39.30 -17.08 6.10
C LEU A 12 -38.23 -16.67 7.13
N ILE A 13 -38.19 -17.35 8.29
CA ILE A 13 -37.17 -17.10 9.33
C ILE A 13 -35.77 -17.50 8.84
N LEU A 14 -35.65 -18.61 8.09
CA LEU A 14 -34.39 -19.06 7.51
C LEU A 14 -33.87 -18.13 6.39
N MET A 15 -34.77 -17.45 5.66
CA MET A 15 -34.40 -16.46 4.64
C MET A 15 -34.00 -15.10 5.25
N SER A 16 -34.45 -14.79 6.47
CA SER A 16 -34.05 -13.58 7.22
C SER A 16 -32.72 -13.70 7.96
N ALA A 17 -31.99 -14.81 7.80
CA ALA A 17 -30.55 -14.86 8.04
C ALA A 17 -29.83 -14.06 6.94
N CYS A 18 -30.16 -12.76 6.92
CA CYS A 18 -29.68 -11.77 6.00
C CYS A 18 -28.15 -11.79 6.01
N SER A 19 -27.63 -12.09 4.82
CA SER A 19 -26.44 -11.49 4.22
C SER A 19 -25.88 -10.36 5.08
N LYS A 20 -24.78 -10.62 5.78
CA LYS A 20 -23.89 -9.53 6.21
C LYS A 20 -23.42 -8.86 4.93
N GLU A 21 -24.11 -7.80 4.52
CA GLU A 21 -23.59 -6.87 3.54
C GLU A 21 -22.24 -6.41 4.06
N LYS A 22 -21.16 -6.87 3.41
CA LYS A 22 -19.84 -6.31 3.63
C LYS A 22 -19.96 -4.86 3.17
N GLU A 23 -20.06 -3.95 4.13
CA GLU A 23 -20.06 -2.53 3.90
C GLU A 23 -18.84 -2.20 3.03
N PHE A 24 -19.08 -1.76 1.80
CA PHE A 24 -18.00 -1.38 0.90
C PHE A 24 -17.45 -0.06 1.43
N VAL A 25 -16.32 -0.13 2.12
CA VAL A 25 -15.58 1.07 2.52
C VAL A 25 -14.71 1.46 1.32
N PRO A 26 -15.01 2.56 0.61
CA PRO A 26 -14.17 3.02 -0.49
C PRO A 26 -12.77 3.33 0.05
N GLU A 27 -11.75 2.82 -0.64
CA GLU A 27 -10.35 3.07 -0.29
C GLU A 27 -9.86 4.32 -1.00
N THR A 28 -9.33 5.28 -0.25
CA THR A 28 -8.76 6.52 -0.80
C THR A 28 -7.28 6.32 -1.09
N TYR A 29 -6.87 6.68 -2.30
CA TYR A 29 -5.47 6.68 -2.72
C TYR A 29 -4.96 8.10 -2.89
N TYR A 30 -3.71 8.32 -2.51
CA TYR A 30 -3.03 9.60 -2.56
C TYR A 30 -1.81 9.52 -3.45
N HIS A 31 -1.58 10.55 -4.27
CA HIS A 31 -0.48 10.57 -5.22
C HIS A 31 0.70 11.36 -4.66
N TYR A 32 1.89 10.77 -4.75
CA TYR A 32 3.12 11.34 -4.23
C TYR A 32 4.29 11.12 -5.18
N SER A 33 5.25 12.04 -5.15
CA SER A 33 6.56 11.87 -5.77
C SER A 33 7.65 11.81 -4.69
N GLY A 34 8.71 11.07 -4.94
CA GLY A 34 9.87 11.00 -4.06
C GLY A 34 11.11 10.49 -4.80
N GLU A 35 12.22 10.44 -4.08
CA GLU A 35 13.48 9.91 -4.63
C GLU A 35 13.84 8.62 -3.90
N MET A 36 14.10 7.55 -4.64
CA MET A 36 14.36 6.22 -4.09
C MET A 36 15.78 6.10 -3.52
N ILE A 37 15.88 5.95 -2.20
CA ILE A 37 17.15 5.77 -1.49
C ILE A 37 17.53 4.29 -1.44
N SER A 38 16.59 3.44 -1.05
CA SER A 38 16.85 2.01 -0.86
C SER A 38 15.58 1.19 -0.99
N LEU A 39 15.75 -0.07 -1.36
CA LEU A 39 14.68 -1.06 -1.44
C LEU A 39 15.13 -2.32 -0.71
N ILE A 40 14.51 -2.59 0.43
CA ILE A 40 14.87 -3.69 1.32
C ILE A 40 13.92 -4.86 1.06
N ASN A 41 14.48 -6.03 0.77
CA ASN A 41 13.72 -7.29 0.72
C ASN A 41 13.39 -7.74 2.14
N GLN A 42 12.10 -7.94 2.44
CA GLN A 42 11.61 -8.33 3.77
C GLN A 42 11.28 -9.83 3.88
N HIS A 43 11.55 -10.63 2.85
CA HIS A 43 11.39 -12.09 2.94
C HIS A 43 12.26 -12.67 4.06
N GLY A 44 11.67 -13.49 4.92
CA GLY A 44 12.32 -14.07 6.11
C GLY A 44 12.28 -13.18 7.36
N ASN A 45 11.72 -11.97 7.30
CA ASN A 45 11.46 -11.13 8.46
C ASN A 45 10.08 -11.47 9.04
N GLU A 46 10.04 -12.06 10.24
CA GLU A 46 8.81 -12.52 10.90
C GLU A 46 7.76 -11.41 11.04
N TYR A 47 8.17 -10.19 11.38
CA TYR A 47 7.26 -9.06 11.55
C TYR A 47 6.67 -8.62 10.21
N ALA A 48 7.51 -8.51 9.18
CA ALA A 48 7.05 -8.10 7.85
C ALA A 48 6.16 -9.16 7.18
N GLU A 49 6.49 -10.44 7.34
CA GLU A 49 5.70 -11.54 6.80
C GLU A 49 4.31 -11.64 7.43
N LYS A 50 4.21 -11.40 8.75
CA LYS A 50 2.94 -11.36 9.46
C LYS A 50 1.95 -10.36 8.83
N ASP A 51 2.47 -9.21 8.42
CA ASP A 51 1.66 -8.13 7.83
C ASP A 51 1.60 -8.24 6.29
N GLY A 52 2.32 -9.18 5.68
CA GLY A 52 2.33 -9.40 4.23
C GLY A 52 3.18 -8.40 3.45
N ILE A 53 4.12 -7.74 4.11
CA ILE A 53 5.10 -6.82 3.52
C ILE A 53 6.18 -7.65 2.82
N LEU A 54 6.40 -7.39 1.53
CA LEU A 54 7.42 -8.06 0.72
C LEU A 54 8.68 -7.22 0.63
N TYR A 55 8.52 -5.89 0.50
CA TYR A 55 9.64 -4.96 0.43
C TYR A 55 9.32 -3.66 1.18
N THR A 56 10.36 -2.99 1.65
CA THR A 56 10.27 -1.63 2.19
C THR A 56 11.11 -0.70 1.34
N LEU A 57 10.48 0.35 0.84
CA LEU A 57 11.07 1.36 -0.03
C LEU A 57 11.29 2.64 0.78
N MET A 58 12.55 3.03 0.94
CA MET A 58 12.95 4.26 1.61
C MET A 58 13.06 5.41 0.61
N LEU A 59 12.55 6.57 1.01
CA LEU A 59 12.35 7.70 0.11
C LEU A 59 12.84 9.00 0.73
N LEU A 60 13.47 9.83 -0.09
CA LEU A 60 13.56 11.27 0.17
C LEU A 60 12.29 11.96 -0.30
N LYS A 61 12.04 13.14 0.28
CA LYS A 61 10.94 14.04 -0.08
C LYS A 61 9.55 13.42 0.09
N PHE A 62 9.43 12.38 0.93
CA PHE A 62 8.17 11.70 1.19
C PHE A 62 7.71 11.90 2.63
N ARG A 63 6.66 12.71 2.80
CA ARG A 63 6.05 12.99 4.10
C ARG A 63 4.56 13.28 3.92
N PRO A 64 3.71 12.25 3.78
CA PRO A 64 2.30 12.43 3.52
C PRO A 64 1.60 13.17 4.66
N GLN A 65 0.68 14.09 4.36
CA GLN A 65 0.08 15.00 5.35
C GLN A 65 -1.42 14.74 5.57
N GLU A 66 -2.03 13.83 4.83
CA GLU A 66 -3.47 13.58 4.96
C GLU A 66 -3.81 12.88 6.28
N PRO A 67 -5.03 13.08 6.81
CA PRO A 67 -5.44 12.52 8.11
C PRO A 67 -5.28 11.00 8.22
N GLY A 68 -5.32 10.28 7.10
CA GLY A 68 -5.09 8.82 7.08
C GLY A 68 -3.67 8.40 7.50
N PHE A 69 -2.71 9.33 7.56
CA PHE A 69 -1.30 9.06 7.80
C PHE A 69 -0.78 9.60 9.15
N GLU A 70 -1.66 10.07 10.03
CA GLU A 70 -1.28 10.66 11.33
C GLU A 70 -0.37 9.73 12.14
N LYS A 71 -0.72 8.45 12.26
CA LYS A 71 0.08 7.45 12.99
C LYS A 71 1.44 7.19 12.34
N PHE A 72 1.51 7.15 11.01
CA PHE A 72 2.80 7.08 10.32
C PHE A 72 3.67 8.30 10.68
N LEU A 73 3.09 9.50 10.67
CA LEU A 73 3.81 10.74 11.01
C LEU A 73 4.34 10.76 12.45
N GLU A 74 3.64 10.13 13.41
CA GLU A 74 4.09 10.02 14.80
C GLU A 74 5.49 9.38 14.91
N GLN A 75 5.78 8.35 14.09
CA GLN A 75 7.08 7.68 14.07
C GLN A 75 8.22 8.62 13.66
N TYR A 76 7.91 9.67 12.91
CA TYR A 76 8.86 10.64 12.39
C TYR A 76 8.84 11.97 13.11
N SER A 77 8.06 12.11 14.19
CA SER A 77 7.93 13.34 14.98
C SER A 77 9.27 13.89 15.49
N GLN A 78 10.26 13.03 15.71
CA GLN A 78 11.62 13.38 16.16
C GLN A 78 12.63 13.58 15.01
N HIS A 79 12.22 13.34 13.76
CA HIS A 79 13.08 13.37 12.59
C HIS A 79 12.64 14.49 11.64
N PRO A 80 13.28 15.67 11.68
CA PRO A 80 12.91 16.82 10.84
C PRO A 80 13.21 16.59 9.34
N GLY A 81 13.87 15.48 8.99
CA GLY A 81 14.12 15.10 7.61
C GLY A 81 12.84 14.89 6.81
N LYS A 82 12.96 14.91 5.47
CA LYS A 82 11.87 14.53 4.56
C LYS A 82 11.95 13.06 4.15
N GLU A 83 12.59 12.25 5.00
CA GLU A 83 12.75 10.82 4.80
C GLU A 83 11.51 10.10 5.30
N GLY A 84 11.02 9.17 4.49
CA GLY A 84 9.90 8.32 4.82
C GLY A 84 10.07 6.95 4.19
N HIS A 85 9.14 6.06 4.47
CA HIS A 85 9.10 4.75 3.86
C HIS A 85 7.71 4.44 3.34
N VAL A 86 7.65 3.54 2.36
CA VAL A 86 6.43 2.86 1.95
C VAL A 86 6.68 1.36 1.91
N VAL A 87 5.65 0.57 2.22
CA VAL A 87 5.69 -0.88 2.14
C VAL A 87 5.08 -1.34 0.83
N LEU A 88 5.72 -2.33 0.22
CA LEU A 88 5.25 -2.98 -1.00
C LEU A 88 4.75 -4.37 -0.63
N THR A 89 3.52 -4.67 -1.04
CA THR A 89 2.82 -5.93 -0.75
C THR A 89 2.51 -6.66 -2.05
N LYS A 90 1.79 -7.78 -1.97
CA LYS A 90 1.26 -8.46 -3.16
C LYS A 90 0.29 -7.60 -3.99
N ARG A 91 -0.27 -6.53 -3.41
CA ARG A 91 -1.18 -5.61 -4.11
C ARG A 91 -0.43 -4.59 -4.96
N THR A 92 0.83 -4.31 -4.63
CA THR A 92 1.61 -3.28 -5.30
C THR A 92 1.88 -3.64 -6.75
N LYS A 93 1.58 -2.71 -7.65
CA LYS A 93 1.96 -2.78 -9.06
C LYS A 93 3.16 -1.88 -9.31
N ILE A 94 4.12 -2.37 -10.07
CA ILE A 94 5.38 -1.66 -10.34
C ILE A 94 5.47 -1.40 -11.83
N TYR A 95 5.73 -0.14 -12.17
CA TYR A 95 5.84 0.32 -13.54
C TYR A 95 7.13 1.09 -13.75
N GLU A 96 7.57 1.11 -15.00
CA GLU A 96 8.47 2.10 -15.56
C GLU A 96 7.66 3.05 -16.44
N GLN A 97 7.99 4.33 -16.40
CA GLN A 97 7.37 5.33 -17.25
C GLN A 97 8.44 6.11 -18.01
N ASP A 98 8.39 6.01 -19.33
CA ASP A 98 9.24 6.77 -20.25
C ASP A 98 8.66 8.17 -20.49
N ASN A 99 9.44 9.04 -21.13
CA ASN A 99 9.08 10.43 -21.46
C ASN A 99 7.72 10.59 -22.18
N ASP A 100 7.30 9.59 -22.96
CA ASP A 100 6.01 9.58 -23.68
C ASP A 100 4.81 9.26 -22.77
N SER A 101 5.01 9.24 -21.45
CA SER A 101 4.02 8.96 -20.41
C SER A 101 3.43 7.54 -20.41
N SER A 102 3.92 6.64 -21.27
CA SER A 102 3.50 5.23 -21.28
C SER A 102 4.05 4.49 -20.05
N LYS A 103 3.16 3.82 -19.32
CA LYS A 103 3.53 2.93 -18.20
C LYS A 103 3.70 1.49 -18.69
N THR A 104 4.85 0.88 -18.38
CA THR A 104 5.11 -0.55 -18.64
C THR A 104 5.32 -1.26 -17.32
N THR A 105 4.66 -2.41 -17.11
CA THR A 105 4.88 -3.20 -15.90
C THR A 105 6.29 -3.78 -15.88
N ILE A 106 6.99 -3.64 -14.76
CA ILE A 106 8.35 -4.13 -14.57
C ILE A 106 8.42 -5.09 -13.37
N PRO A 107 9.37 -6.04 -13.37
CA PRO A 107 9.63 -6.84 -12.18
C PRO A 107 10.32 -6.01 -11.09
N ILE A 108 10.17 -6.42 -9.82
CA ILE A 108 10.84 -5.79 -8.68
C ILE A 108 12.37 -5.74 -8.83
N SER A 109 12.97 -6.71 -9.52
CA SER A 109 14.41 -6.73 -9.80
C SER A 109 14.89 -5.52 -10.59
N THR A 110 14.05 -4.98 -11.49
CA THR A 110 14.35 -3.74 -12.21
C THR A 110 14.39 -2.55 -11.26
N LEU A 111 13.43 -2.46 -10.33
CA LEU A 111 13.42 -1.41 -9.30
C LEU A 111 14.62 -1.53 -8.36
N MET A 112 14.98 -2.76 -7.95
CA MET A 112 16.19 -3.00 -7.14
C MET A 112 17.47 -2.58 -7.87
N ALA A 113 17.56 -2.83 -9.18
CA ALA A 113 18.73 -2.46 -9.98
C ALA A 113 18.88 -0.93 -10.15
N ALA A 114 17.80 -0.17 -10.00
CA ALA A 114 17.83 1.29 -10.06
C ALA A 114 18.33 1.94 -8.76
N VAL A 115 18.36 1.23 -7.63
CA VAL A 115 18.84 1.75 -6.35
C VAL A 115 20.30 2.17 -6.45
N LYS A 116 20.60 3.39 -5.99
CA LYS A 116 21.95 3.95 -5.96
C LYS A 116 22.58 3.84 -4.57
N PRO A 117 23.92 3.91 -4.46
CA PRO A 117 24.60 3.94 -3.16
C PRO A 117 24.08 5.05 -2.25
N VAL A 118 24.09 4.81 -0.95
CA VAL A 118 23.77 5.84 0.05
C VAL A 118 24.74 7.01 -0.12
N PHE A 119 24.21 8.24 -0.01
CA PHE A 119 24.87 9.52 -0.28
C PHE A 119 25.11 9.86 -1.76
N SER A 120 24.42 9.19 -2.69
CA SER A 120 24.37 9.66 -4.09
C SER A 120 23.63 11.01 -4.16
N GLU A 121 24.05 11.88 -5.08
CA GLU A 121 23.41 13.19 -5.29
C GLU A 121 22.20 13.12 -6.24
N ASP A 122 22.01 11.99 -6.92
CA ASP A 122 21.10 11.84 -8.06
C ASP A 122 20.21 10.58 -7.96
N TYR A 123 19.55 10.38 -6.82
CA TYR A 123 18.65 9.23 -6.62
C TYR A 123 17.54 9.15 -7.68
N PRO A 124 17.08 7.94 -8.07
CA PRO A 124 16.00 7.79 -9.04
C PRO A 124 14.70 8.40 -8.56
N ASP A 125 14.07 9.20 -9.42
CA ASP A 125 12.74 9.74 -9.19
C ASP A 125 11.68 8.66 -9.33
N ILE A 126 10.73 8.66 -8.40
CA ILE A 126 9.55 7.80 -8.47
C ILE A 126 8.27 8.59 -8.22
N GLU A 127 7.19 8.14 -8.85
CA GLU A 127 5.82 8.51 -8.50
C GLU A 127 5.12 7.30 -7.88
N MET A 128 4.17 7.57 -6.98
CA MET A 128 3.45 6.51 -6.27
C MET A 128 2.01 6.89 -6.02
N TRP A 129 1.16 5.87 -6.03
CA TRP A 129 -0.16 5.92 -5.44
C TRP A 129 -0.14 5.14 -4.14
N VAL A 130 -0.45 5.78 -3.01
CA VAL A 130 -0.33 5.20 -1.68
C VAL A 130 -1.64 5.23 -0.90
N ALA A 131 -1.76 4.35 0.09
CA ALA A 131 -2.87 4.27 1.01
C ALA A 131 -2.37 4.01 2.45
N PRO A 132 -3.13 4.37 3.49
CA PRO A 132 -2.86 3.90 4.84
C PRO A 132 -2.82 2.38 4.88
N PHE A 133 -1.78 1.79 5.48
CA PHE A 133 -1.67 0.34 5.48
C PHE A 133 -2.64 -0.30 6.49
N LYS A 134 -3.53 -1.16 6.00
CA LYS A 134 -4.60 -1.75 6.81
C LYS A 134 -4.10 -2.70 7.90
N ALA A 135 -2.96 -3.38 7.68
CA ALA A 135 -2.40 -4.32 8.65
C ALA A 135 -1.65 -3.61 9.78
N ASN A 136 -0.95 -2.52 9.47
CA ASN A 136 -0.21 -1.71 10.43
C ASN A 136 -0.44 -0.22 10.17
N PRO A 137 -1.16 0.51 11.06
CA PRO A 137 -1.49 1.91 10.83
C PRO A 137 -0.29 2.87 10.92
N TYR A 138 0.88 2.36 11.35
CA TYR A 138 2.11 3.13 11.36
C TYR A 138 2.87 3.08 10.02
N ASP A 139 2.42 2.27 9.05
CA ASP A 139 3.06 2.16 7.74
C ASP A 139 2.16 2.74 6.63
N VAL A 140 2.77 3.01 5.47
CA VAL A 140 2.09 3.44 4.26
C VAL A 140 2.26 2.38 3.18
N GLU A 141 1.15 1.90 2.60
CA GLU A 141 1.17 0.90 1.52
C GLU A 141 1.25 1.61 0.16
N ALA A 142 2.21 1.20 -0.67
CA ALA A 142 2.23 1.57 -2.08
C ALA A 142 1.28 0.66 -2.89
N ILE A 143 0.30 1.26 -3.56
CA ILE A 143 -0.60 0.58 -4.49
C ILE A 143 0.03 0.54 -5.89
N GLU A 144 0.61 1.65 -6.31
CA GLU A 144 1.43 1.73 -7.51
C GLU A 144 2.77 2.39 -7.20
N VAL A 145 3.84 1.87 -7.78
CA VAL A 145 5.17 2.50 -7.81
C VAL A 145 5.56 2.67 -9.27
N ILE A 146 5.97 3.87 -9.65
CA ILE A 146 6.29 4.25 -11.03
C ILE A 146 7.71 4.81 -11.03
N LEU A 147 8.66 4.07 -11.59
CA LEU A 147 10.03 4.54 -11.82
C LEU A 147 10.03 5.47 -13.02
N LYS A 148 10.52 6.71 -12.85
CA LYS A 148 10.62 7.71 -13.92
C LYS A 148 11.97 7.55 -14.64
N ARG A 149 11.97 7.57 -15.97
CA ARG A 149 13.18 7.48 -16.81
C ARG A 149 13.26 8.57 -17.87
#